data_AF-A0A4W4DPU7-F1
#
_entry.id   AF-A0A4W4DPU7-F1
#
_cell.length_a   1.000
_cell.length_b   1.000
_cell.length_c   1.000
_cell.angle_alpha   90.00
_cell.angle_beta   90.00
_cell.angle_gamma   90.00
#
_symmetry.space_group_name_H-M   'P 1'
#
loop_
_entity.id
_entity.type
_entity.pdbx_description
1 polymer ?
#
loop_
_entity_poly.entity_id
_entity_poly.type
_entity_poly.pdbx_seq_one_letter_code
_entity_poly.pdbx_strand_id
1 'polypeptide(L)'
;AGSEGEMELPFTEDVQLTEMMRLRVQSLQQRGQRRQEGERLLLPHEAVYRLDFAEQELTFLHWNVTLGGPGRLSVTGISQLWTPDLTNLMTRQLLEPTGQFWRTAGEALDAPIKCLEADIQEFGERIAELAKVRKVMYFLFAFKEGAEKDSIRCSLMFKKNTEPGP
;
A
#
# COMPACT_ATOMS: atom_id res chain seq x y z
N ALA A 1 -11.31 -15.80 19.52
CA ALA A 1 -12.69 -15.67 19.01
C ALA A 1 -12.67 -14.50 18.04
N GLY A 2 -12.67 -14.76 16.73
CA GLY A 2 -12.82 -13.69 15.75
C GLY A 2 -14.28 -13.25 15.77
N SER A 3 -14.52 -11.95 15.95
CA SER A 3 -15.86 -11.38 15.87
C SER A 3 -16.48 -11.74 14.52
N GLU A 4 -17.74 -12.14 14.54
CA GLU A 4 -18.50 -12.42 13.32
C GLU A 4 -18.47 -11.18 12.40
N GLY A 5 -17.92 -11.34 11.19
CA GLY A 5 -17.85 -10.29 10.16
C GLY A 5 -16.52 -9.54 10.03
N GLU A 6 -15.49 -9.84 10.83
CA GLU A 6 -14.14 -9.29 10.60
C GLU A 6 -13.41 -10.01 9.46
N MET A 7 -12.65 -9.25 8.68
CA MET A 7 -11.88 -9.73 7.53
C MET A 7 -10.52 -9.06 7.52
N GLU A 8 -9.46 -9.87 7.48
CA GLU A 8 -8.11 -9.42 7.21
C GLU A 8 -7.84 -9.45 5.70
N LEU A 9 -7.37 -8.34 5.14
CA LEU A 9 -6.93 -8.24 3.75
C LEU A 9 -5.42 -7.97 3.69
N PRO A 10 -4.59 -8.97 3.38
CA PRO A 10 -3.15 -8.79 3.25
C PRO A 10 -2.79 -8.10 1.93
N PHE A 11 -1.79 -7.21 1.99
CA PHE A 11 -1.20 -6.66 0.78
C PHE A 11 -0.39 -7.74 0.06
N THR A 12 -0.67 -7.92 -1.23
CA THR A 12 0.08 -8.84 -2.10
C THR A 12 0.98 -8.04 -3.01
N GLU A 13 2.25 -8.40 -3.11
CA GLU A 13 3.14 -7.75 -4.06
C GLU A 13 2.73 -8.09 -5.50
N ASP A 14 2.68 -7.07 -6.36
CA ASP A 14 2.58 -7.26 -7.80
C ASP A 14 3.98 -7.21 -8.41
N VAL A 15 4.64 -8.38 -8.43
CA VAL A 15 6.02 -8.53 -8.91
C VAL A 15 6.13 -8.12 -10.38
N GLN A 16 5.17 -8.53 -11.20
CA GLN A 16 5.17 -8.24 -12.64
C GLN A 16 5.04 -6.73 -12.91
N LEU A 17 4.11 -6.06 -12.24
CA LEU A 17 3.95 -4.61 -12.37
C LEU A 17 5.17 -3.87 -11.80
N THR A 18 5.73 -4.34 -10.70
CA THR A 18 6.99 -3.81 -10.14
C THR A 18 8.12 -3.88 -11.15
N GLU A 19 8.33 -5.04 -11.78
CA GLU A 19 9.37 -5.25 -12.80
C GLU A 19 9.13 -4.38 -14.03
N MET A 20 7.88 -4.30 -14.52
CA MET A 20 7.52 -3.44 -15.65
C MET A 20 7.86 -1.97 -15.37
N MET A 21 7.53 -1.47 -14.18
CA MET A 21 7.88 -0.11 -13.78
C MET A 21 9.40 0.09 -13.63
N ARG A 22 10.17 -0.91 -13.17
CA ARG A 22 11.63 -0.84 -13.14
C ARG A 22 12.24 -0.81 -14.55
N LEU A 23 11.74 -1.65 -15.46
CA LEU A 23 12.16 -1.68 -16.86
C LEU A 23 11.91 -0.34 -17.55
N ARG A 24 10.81 0.36 -17.20
CA ARG A 24 10.56 1.72 -17.69
C ARG A 24 11.68 2.68 -17.32
N VAL A 25 12.16 2.65 -16.07
CA VAL A 25 13.29 3.46 -15.61
C VAL A 25 14.55 3.12 -16.40
N GLN A 26 14.85 1.82 -16.52
CA GLN A 26 16.05 1.35 -17.19
C GLN A 26 16.04 1.70 -18.69
N SER A 27 14.91 1.56 -19.36
CA SER A 27 14.74 1.91 -20.77
C SER A 27 14.95 3.41 -21.02
N LEU A 28 14.48 4.29 -20.12
CA LEU A 28 14.72 5.73 -20.24
C LEU A 28 16.21 6.04 -20.12
N GLN A 29 16.90 5.44 -19.16
CA GLN A 29 18.34 5.61 -18.95
C GLN A 29 19.16 5.12 -20.15
N GLN A 30 18.89 3.90 -20.62
CA GLN A 30 19.62 3.30 -21.75
C GLN A 30 19.45 4.10 -23.05
N ARG A 31 18.28 4.73 -23.25
CA ARG A 31 17.98 5.52 -24.45
C ARG A 31 18.30 7.00 -24.29
N GLY A 32 18.80 7.45 -23.13
CA GLY A 32 19.02 8.87 -22.84
C GLY A 32 17.74 9.72 -22.92
N GLN A 33 16.57 9.11 -22.73
CA GLN A 33 15.27 9.77 -22.82
C GLN A 33 14.84 10.32 -21.47
N ARG A 34 14.12 11.45 -21.50
CA ARG A 34 13.44 11.97 -20.32
C ARG A 34 12.11 11.25 -20.13
N ARG A 35 11.72 11.08 -18.87
CA ARG A 35 10.35 10.68 -18.50
C ARG A 35 9.33 11.71 -19.01
N GLN A 36 8.09 11.29 -19.16
CA GLN A 36 6.98 12.21 -19.43
C GLN A 36 6.85 13.20 -18.26
N GLU A 37 6.36 14.41 -18.55
CA GLU A 37 6.13 15.41 -17.51
C GLU A 37 5.12 14.89 -16.49
N GLY A 38 5.48 14.96 -15.21
CA GLY A 38 4.65 14.43 -14.11
C GLY A 38 4.67 12.90 -13.93
N GLU A 39 5.39 12.15 -14.78
CA GLU A 39 5.52 10.69 -14.67
C GLU A 39 6.23 10.28 -13.38
N ARG A 40 5.64 9.33 -12.66
CA ARG A 40 6.18 8.74 -11.44
C ARG A 40 6.96 7.47 -11.79
N LEU A 41 8.28 7.59 -11.81
CA LEU A 41 9.19 6.46 -11.94
C LEU A 41 9.37 5.76 -10.60
N LEU A 42 9.34 4.43 -10.58
CA LEU A 42 9.52 3.63 -9.37
C LEU A 42 10.94 3.80 -8.81
N LEU A 43 11.07 4.03 -7.50
CA LEU A 43 12.39 4.12 -6.86
C LEU A 43 12.99 2.73 -6.59
N PRO A 44 14.32 2.62 -6.41
CA PRO A 44 14.96 1.33 -6.15
C PRO A 44 14.42 0.61 -4.92
N HIS A 45 14.07 1.37 -3.88
CA HIS A 45 13.56 0.86 -2.61
C HIS A 45 12.02 0.80 -2.55
N GLU A 46 11.36 0.89 -3.70
CA GLU A 46 9.91 0.78 -3.81
C GLU A 46 9.50 -0.49 -4.55
N ALA A 47 8.33 -1.01 -4.20
CA ALA A 47 7.65 -2.06 -4.95
C ALA A 47 6.14 -1.79 -5.00
N VAL A 48 5.48 -2.36 -6.00
CA VAL A 48 4.05 -2.24 -6.19
C VAL A 48 3.35 -3.36 -5.44
N TYR A 49 2.35 -2.99 -4.67
CA TYR A 49 1.47 -3.90 -3.96
C TYR A 49 0.02 -3.68 -4.39
N ARG A 50 -0.82 -4.67 -4.14
CA ARG A 50 -2.25 -4.57 -4.36
C ARG A 50 -3.05 -5.13 -3.19
N LEU A 51 -4.28 -4.64 -3.07
CA LEU A 51 -5.34 -5.25 -2.30
C LEU A 51 -6.42 -5.76 -3.26
N ASP A 52 -6.81 -7.01 -3.07
CA ASP A 52 -7.91 -7.65 -3.77
C ASP A 52 -9.12 -7.69 -2.82
N PHE A 53 -10.10 -6.83 -3.06
CA PHE A 53 -11.32 -6.71 -2.26
C PHE A 53 -12.32 -7.80 -2.64
N ALA A 54 -12.44 -8.82 -1.76
CA ALA A 54 -13.46 -9.86 -1.88
C ALA A 54 -14.88 -9.31 -1.65
N GLU A 55 -15.02 -8.27 -0.84
CA GLU A 55 -16.25 -7.53 -0.53
C GLU A 55 -15.99 -6.04 -0.75
N GLN A 56 -17.02 -5.26 -1.12
CA GLN A 56 -16.86 -3.82 -1.39
C GLN A 56 -17.54 -2.92 -0.35
N GLU A 57 -18.47 -3.47 0.44
CA GLU A 57 -19.10 -2.78 1.58
C GLU A 57 -18.34 -3.11 2.87
N LEU A 58 -17.32 -2.30 3.13
CA LEU A 58 -16.37 -2.51 4.21
C LEU A 58 -16.34 -1.30 5.14
N THR A 59 -16.19 -1.56 6.44
CA THR A 59 -15.81 -0.55 7.43
C THR A 59 -14.39 -0.82 7.89
N PHE A 60 -13.51 0.16 7.73
CA PHE A 60 -12.13 0.07 8.21
C PHE A 60 -12.09 -0.06 9.73
N LEU A 61 -11.26 -0.97 10.24
CA LEU A 61 -11.06 -1.15 11.68
C LEU A 61 -9.69 -0.62 12.10
N HIS A 62 -8.62 -1.22 11.61
CA HIS A 62 -7.25 -0.80 11.89
C HIS A 62 -6.26 -1.42 10.90
N TRP A 63 -5.04 -0.88 10.89
CA TRP A 63 -3.91 -1.51 10.22
C TRP A 63 -3.38 -2.68 11.07
N ASN A 64 -2.92 -3.75 10.42
CA ASN A 64 -2.16 -4.81 11.06
C ASN A 64 -0.78 -4.87 10.39
N VAL A 65 0.20 -4.22 11.02
CA VAL A 65 1.56 -4.08 10.48
C VAL A 65 2.55 -4.69 11.45
N THR A 66 3.52 -5.42 10.90
CA THR A 66 4.68 -5.92 11.62
C THR A 66 5.96 -5.57 10.85
N LEU A 67 6.99 -5.14 11.57
CA LEU A 67 8.36 -4.99 11.08
C LEU A 67 9.25 -5.90 11.93
N GLY A 68 9.99 -6.80 11.28
CA GLY A 68 10.88 -7.77 11.93
C GLY A 68 12.22 -7.20 12.41
N GLY A 69 12.44 -5.90 12.23
CA GLY A 69 13.63 -5.18 12.67
C GLY A 69 13.46 -3.66 12.55
N PRO A 70 14.52 -2.90 12.86
CA PRO A 70 14.54 -1.45 12.66
C PRO A 70 14.31 -1.07 11.20
N GLY A 71 13.66 0.07 10.98
CA GLY A 71 13.40 0.59 9.65
C GLY A 71 12.05 1.26 9.54
N ARG A 72 11.73 1.73 8.33
CA ARG A 72 10.50 2.45 8.03
C ARG A 72 9.82 1.91 6.78
N LEU A 73 8.54 1.60 6.90
CA LEU A 73 7.64 1.32 5.78
C LEU A 73 6.76 2.56 5.52
N SER A 74 6.69 2.97 4.26
CA SER A 74 5.72 3.95 3.78
C SER A 74 4.79 3.29 2.77
N VAL A 75 3.48 3.40 2.97
CA VAL A 75 2.45 2.87 2.09
C VAL A 75 1.69 4.03 1.45
N THR A 76 1.69 4.11 0.13
CA THR A 76 1.01 5.17 -0.62
C THR A 76 -0.03 4.56 -1.54
N GLY A 77 -1.30 4.94 -1.37
CA GLY A 77 -2.38 4.52 -2.25
C GLY A 77 -2.23 5.13 -3.64
N ILE A 78 -2.70 4.42 -4.66
CA ILE A 78 -2.79 4.94 -6.02
C ILE A 78 -4.26 5.10 -6.39
N SER A 79 -4.59 6.18 -7.09
CA SER A 79 -5.94 6.45 -7.60
C SER A 79 -6.51 5.25 -8.35
N GLN A 80 -7.73 4.86 -8.01
CA GLN A 80 -8.48 3.77 -8.66
C GLN A 80 -8.77 4.01 -10.15
N LEU A 81 -8.56 5.23 -10.65
CA LEU A 81 -8.69 5.57 -12.07
C LEU A 81 -7.44 5.21 -12.87
N TRP A 82 -6.30 4.98 -12.22
CA TRP A 82 -5.10 4.51 -12.90
C TRP A 82 -5.29 3.06 -13.36
N THR A 83 -4.93 2.79 -14.61
CA THR A 83 -4.95 1.45 -15.20
C THR A 83 -3.54 1.17 -15.70
N PRO A 84 -2.76 0.30 -15.01
CA PRO A 84 -1.34 0.10 -15.28
C PRO A 84 -1.02 -0.27 -16.74
N ASP A 85 -1.90 -1.01 -17.40
CA ASP A 85 -1.71 -1.46 -18.79
C ASP A 85 -1.89 -0.35 -19.83
N LEU A 86 -2.54 0.76 -19.46
CA LEU A 86 -2.93 1.82 -20.39
C LEU A 86 -2.01 3.05 -20.31
N THR A 87 -1.49 3.37 -19.13
CA THR A 87 -0.71 4.60 -18.91
C THR A 87 0.37 4.42 -17.85
N ASN A 88 1.51 5.10 -18.02
CA ASN A 88 2.47 5.26 -16.93
C ASN A 88 1.83 5.94 -15.71
N LEU A 89 2.29 5.58 -14.51
CA LEU A 89 1.84 6.22 -13.28
C LEU A 89 2.26 7.70 -13.25
N MET A 90 1.37 8.58 -12.80
CA MET A 90 1.64 10.00 -12.63
C MET A 90 1.69 10.38 -11.15
N THR A 91 2.54 11.32 -10.76
CA THR A 91 2.69 11.75 -9.35
C THR A 91 1.36 12.21 -8.74
N ARG A 92 0.52 12.90 -9.52
CA ARG A 92 -0.82 13.36 -9.08
C ARG A 92 -1.82 12.23 -8.78
N GLN A 93 -1.52 10.99 -9.17
CA GLN A 93 -2.36 9.83 -8.88
C GLN A 93 -2.00 9.17 -7.55
N LEU A 94 -0.92 9.59 -6.89
CA LEU A 94 -0.60 9.17 -5.54
C LEU A 94 -1.56 9.84 -4.55
N LEU A 95 -2.09 9.06 -3.63
CA LEU A 95 -3.06 9.50 -2.65
C LEU A 95 -2.37 9.93 -1.35
N GLU A 96 -3.01 10.88 -0.68
CA GLU A 96 -2.67 11.34 0.67
C GLU A 96 -3.90 11.18 1.61
N PRO A 97 -3.73 10.96 2.92
CA PRO A 97 -2.46 10.75 3.59
C PRO A 97 -1.82 9.40 3.22
N THR A 98 -0.56 9.22 3.61
CA THR A 98 0.19 7.96 3.44
C THR A 98 0.33 7.21 4.76
N GLY A 99 0.39 5.88 4.69
CA GLY A 99 0.66 5.05 5.86
C GLY A 99 2.14 5.05 6.22
N GLN A 100 2.53 5.64 7.35
CA GLN A 100 3.92 5.64 7.83
C GLN A 100 4.06 4.74 9.07
N PHE A 101 4.93 3.75 8.99
CA PHE A 101 5.19 2.78 10.06
C PHE A 101 6.69 2.61 10.28
N TRP A 102 7.17 2.66 11.53
CA TRP A 102 8.60 2.50 11.79
C TRP A 102 8.93 1.86 13.15
N ARG A 103 10.14 1.31 13.21
CA ARG A 103 10.83 0.90 14.45
C ARG A 103 12.19 1.56 14.52
N THR A 104 12.55 2.07 15.69
CA THR A 104 13.86 2.67 15.94
C THR A 104 14.88 1.60 16.29
N ALA A 105 16.14 1.81 15.92
CA ALA A 105 17.22 0.90 16.30
C ALA A 105 17.36 0.79 17.83
N GLY A 106 17.54 -0.43 18.33
CA GLY A 106 17.66 -0.72 19.76
C GLY A 106 16.33 -0.95 20.49
N GLU A 107 15.19 -0.79 19.81
CA GLU A 107 13.88 -1.18 20.37
C GLU A 107 13.70 -2.71 20.35
N ALA A 108 13.03 -3.22 21.37
CA ALA A 108 12.69 -4.64 21.42
C ALA A 108 11.71 -5.00 20.29
N LEU A 109 11.79 -6.23 19.78
CA LEU A 109 10.96 -6.71 18.67
C LEU A 109 9.47 -6.79 19.02
N ASP A 110 9.11 -6.85 20.29
CA ASP A 110 7.74 -6.84 20.80
C ASP A 110 7.21 -5.43 21.10
N ALA A 111 8.05 -4.40 21.04
CA ALA A 111 7.61 -3.02 21.21
C ALA A 111 6.56 -2.66 20.13
N PRO A 112 5.53 -1.85 20.46
CA PRO A 112 4.56 -1.38 19.49
C PRO A 112 5.23 -0.63 18.34
N ILE A 113 4.74 -0.84 17.12
CA ILE A 113 5.21 -0.10 15.95
C ILE A 113 4.74 1.34 16.04
N LYS A 114 5.63 2.26 15.72
CA LYS A 114 5.32 3.69 15.68
C LYS A 114 4.65 4.02 14.36
N CYS A 115 3.65 4.89 14.42
CA CYS A 115 2.92 5.36 13.26
C CYS A 115 2.37 6.77 13.50
N LEU A 116 1.89 7.42 12.44
CA LEU A 116 1.12 8.66 12.53
C LEU A 116 -0.36 8.28 12.64
N GLU A 117 -0.86 8.12 13.87
CA GLU A 117 -2.18 7.51 14.15
C GLU A 117 -3.35 8.15 13.37
N ALA A 118 -3.41 9.49 13.31
CA ALA A 118 -4.45 10.20 12.59
C ALA A 118 -4.40 9.92 11.07
N ASP A 119 -3.20 10.01 10.49
CA ASP A 119 -2.99 9.79 9.06
C ASP A 119 -3.32 8.34 8.66
N ILE A 120 -2.92 7.34 9.46
CA ILE A 120 -3.21 5.94 9.15
C ILE A 120 -4.69 5.62 9.31
N GLN A 121 -5.40 6.28 10.23
CA GLN A 121 -6.84 6.12 10.41
C GLN A 121 -7.59 6.69 9.20
N GLU A 122 -7.34 7.95 8.84
CA GLU A 122 -7.95 8.59 7.67
C GLU A 122 -7.63 7.80 6.38
N PHE A 123 -6.39 7.34 6.23
CA PHE A 123 -6.00 6.58 5.05
C PHE A 123 -6.74 5.25 4.95
N GLY A 124 -6.91 4.53 6.07
CA GLY A 124 -7.66 3.27 6.12
C GLY A 124 -9.14 3.45 5.75
N GLU A 125 -9.79 4.48 6.28
CA GLU A 125 -11.17 4.85 5.93
C GLU A 125 -11.32 5.18 4.45
N ARG A 126 -10.35 5.93 3.89
CA ARG A 126 -10.32 6.26 2.46
C ARG A 126 -10.16 5.01 1.59
N ILE A 127 -9.37 4.02 2.02
CA ILE A 127 -9.25 2.73 1.31
C ILE A 127 -10.60 2.00 1.29
N ALA A 128 -11.34 2.00 2.41
CA ALA A 128 -12.68 1.39 2.47
C ALA A 128 -13.64 2.03 1.45
N GLU A 129 -13.66 3.36 1.35
CA GLU A 129 -14.49 4.05 0.34
C GLU A 129 -14.04 3.75 -1.09
N LEU A 130 -12.73 3.63 -1.33
CA LEU A 130 -12.19 3.29 -2.64
C LEU A 130 -12.42 1.82 -3.04
N ALA A 131 -12.68 0.93 -2.09
CA ALA A 131 -13.07 -0.46 -2.36
C ALA A 131 -14.40 -0.54 -3.11
N LYS A 132 -15.31 0.43 -2.91
CA LYS A 132 -16.59 0.53 -3.63
C LYS A 132 -16.41 0.80 -5.13
N VAL A 133 -15.28 1.38 -5.53
CA VAL A 133 -15.01 1.77 -6.93
C VAL A 133 -14.54 0.59 -7.77
N ARG A 134 -13.57 -0.20 -7.27
CA ARG A 134 -12.99 -1.35 -7.97
C ARG A 134 -12.52 -2.41 -6.98
N LYS A 135 -12.59 -3.67 -7.41
CA LYS A 135 -12.16 -4.84 -6.61
C LYS A 135 -10.66 -4.96 -6.42
N VAL A 136 -9.85 -4.22 -7.18
CA VAL A 136 -8.38 -4.22 -7.03
C VAL A 136 -7.93 -2.78 -6.87
N MET A 137 -7.09 -2.52 -5.88
CA MET A 137 -6.43 -1.23 -5.68
C MET A 137 -4.92 -1.42 -5.58
N TYR A 138 -4.15 -0.54 -6.22
CA TYR A 138 -2.69 -0.57 -6.21
C TYR A 138 -2.09 0.43 -5.23
N PHE A 139 -0.91 0.09 -4.73
CA PHE A 139 -0.16 0.83 -3.73
C PHE A 139 1.32 0.82 -4.07
N LEU A 140 2.03 1.88 -3.70
CA LEU A 140 3.49 1.87 -3.61
C LEU A 140 3.89 1.62 -2.17
N PHE A 141 4.69 0.59 -1.93
CA PHE A 141 5.41 0.41 -0.68
C PHE A 141 6.82 0.93 -0.86
N ALA A 142 7.28 1.79 0.03
CA ALA A 142 8.66 2.25 0.09
C ALA A 142 9.33 1.75 1.37
N PHE A 143 10.39 0.97 1.21
CA PHE A 143 11.19 0.39 2.29
C PHE A 143 12.38 1.29 2.58
N LYS A 144 12.40 1.95 3.73
CA LYS A 144 13.39 2.97 4.09
C LYS A 144 14.13 2.59 5.37
N GLU A 145 15.28 3.22 5.59
CA GLU A 145 16.04 3.11 6.85
C GLU A 145 16.42 1.68 7.25
N GLY A 146 16.72 0.83 6.26
CA GLY A 146 17.11 -0.55 6.49
C GLY A 146 15.95 -1.53 6.62
N ALA A 147 14.70 -1.09 6.42
CA ALA A 147 13.55 -1.98 6.35
C ALA A 147 13.74 -3.06 5.27
N GLU A 148 13.76 -4.32 5.69
CA GLU A 148 13.82 -5.47 4.78
C GLU A 148 12.41 -5.92 4.44
N LYS A 149 12.10 -5.95 3.14
CA LYS A 149 10.78 -6.33 2.63
C LYS A 149 10.27 -7.67 3.18
N ASP A 150 11.14 -8.70 3.22
CA ASP A 150 10.76 -10.04 3.65
C ASP A 150 10.51 -10.14 5.17
N SER A 151 10.91 -9.12 5.92
CA SER A 151 10.68 -9.00 7.37
C SER A 151 9.39 -8.25 7.72
N ILE A 152 8.61 -7.83 6.71
CA ILE A 152 7.43 -6.99 6.90
C ILE A 152 6.16 -7.78 6.57
N ARG A 153 5.16 -7.67 7.44
CA ARG A 153 3.78 -8.05 7.11
C ARG A 153 2.91 -6.83 7.25
N CYS A 154 2.03 -6.62 6.26
CA CYS A 154 1.12 -5.49 6.23
C CYS A 154 -0.22 -6.00 5.72
N SER A 155 -1.27 -5.73 6.47
CA SER A 155 -2.65 -6.04 6.13
C SER A 155 -3.58 -4.97 6.72
N LEU A 156 -4.81 -4.96 6.24
CA LEU A 156 -5.89 -4.12 6.77
C LEU A 156 -6.95 -5.02 7.40
N MET A 157 -7.44 -4.61 8.57
CA MET A 157 -8.61 -5.21 9.19
C MET A 157 -9.84 -4.41 8.80
N PHE A 158 -10.86 -5.11 8.31
CA PHE A 158 -12.17 -4.56 7.99
C PHE A 158 -13.26 -5.34 8.71
N LYS A 159 -14.41 -4.69 8.89
CA LYS A 159 -15.68 -5.33 9.17
C LYS A 159 -16.53 -5.33 7.90
N LYS A 160 -17.13 -6.46 7.57
CA LYS A 160 -18.13 -6.56 6.50
C LYS A 160 -19.42 -5.87 6.94
N ASN A 161 -19.96 -5.01 6.10
CA ASN A 161 -21.29 -4.45 6.30
C ASN A 161 -22.31 -5.41 5.69
N THR A 162 -22.72 -6.43 6.45
CA THR A 162 -23.88 -7.24 6.07
C THR A 162 -25.13 -6.39 6.22
N GLU A 163 -25.87 -6.15 5.14
CA GLU A 163 -27.26 -5.68 5.28
C GLU A 163 -28.02 -6.70 6.15
N PRO A 164 -28.84 -6.27 7.12
CA PRO A 164 -29.80 -7.19 7.72
C PRO A 164 -30.69 -7.71 6.60
N GLY A 165 -30.73 -9.04 6.43
CA GLY A 165 -31.59 -9.68 5.44
C GLY A 165 -33.06 -9.28 5.62
N PRO A 166 -33.88 -9.42 4.57
CA PRO A 166 -35.27 -8.99 4.55
C PRO A 166 -36.13 -9.60 5.66
#